data_AF-A0AAV7SP66-F1
#
_entry.id   AF-A0AAV7SP66-F1
#
_cell.length_a   1.000
_cell.length_b   1.000
_cell.length_c   1.000
_cell.angle_alpha   90.00
_cell.angle_beta   90.00
_cell.angle_gamma   90.00
#
_symmetry.space_group_name_H-M   'P 1'
#
loop_
_entity.id
_entity.type
_entity.pdbx_description
1 polymer ?
#
loop_
_entity_poly.entity_id
_entity_poly.type
_entity_poly.pdbx_seq_one_letter_code
_entity_poly.pdbx_strand_id
1 'polypeptide(L)'
;MPSENAKMKQLLLILFFGGYSHAQSRLGTYNIDPVAVSVSGLSSGAAFATQFQVAHSKEITGVGLLAGVPYYCAKGNMMTALTTCMTSPQSINLGDLHTYTQKCVSSRTVDPVSSMASTRVFIFSGSKDTVVVPGVVKKMEEYYRSYVTAPGAIATVYNIPAQHGFPTDRHGGACCSTNSDYINNCNYNAAYELLNHIYGGLQKPSTSHVTEGKLILFDQTEYFKLAPAATYGMDTAGYVYVPQSCQNGARCRLHIAFHGCLQQR
;
A
#
# COMPACT_ATOMS: atom_id res chain seq x y z
N MET A 1 -29.40 -50.47 63.52
CA MET A 1 -27.93 -50.27 63.53
C MET A 1 -27.33 -51.58 63.06
N PRO A 2 -26.59 -51.67 61.94
CA PRO A 2 -25.45 -50.83 61.59
C PRO A 2 -25.50 -50.23 60.15
N SER A 3 -24.41 -49.55 59.80
CA SER A 3 -24.07 -48.69 58.66
C SER A 3 -24.01 -49.36 57.28
N GLU A 4 -24.25 -48.59 56.21
CA GLU A 4 -23.49 -48.76 54.95
C GLU A 4 -23.53 -47.52 54.02
N ASN A 5 -22.35 -46.89 53.91
CA ASN A 5 -21.68 -46.37 52.70
C ASN A 5 -22.46 -45.52 51.67
N ALA A 6 -22.36 -44.20 51.82
CA ALA A 6 -22.61 -43.24 50.75
C ALA A 6 -21.45 -43.27 49.71
N LYS A 7 -21.70 -43.84 48.53
CA LYS A 7 -20.82 -43.67 47.37
C LYS A 7 -21.09 -42.33 46.71
N MET A 8 -20.18 -41.38 46.91
CA MET A 8 -20.12 -40.08 46.25
C MET A 8 -19.86 -40.29 44.75
N LYS A 9 -20.88 -40.09 43.91
CA LYS A 9 -20.72 -40.07 42.44
C LYS A 9 -20.02 -38.77 42.06
N GLN A 10 -18.73 -38.86 41.70
CA GLN A 10 -18.02 -37.76 41.05
C GLN A 10 -18.65 -37.52 39.67
N LEU A 11 -19.27 -36.35 39.50
CA LEU A 11 -19.74 -35.85 38.23
C LEU A 11 -18.56 -35.12 37.56
N LEU A 12 -17.96 -35.75 36.56
CA LEU A 12 -16.90 -35.14 35.76
C LEU A 12 -17.55 -34.14 34.78
N LEU A 13 -17.48 -32.84 35.10
CA LEU A 13 -17.96 -31.78 34.21
C LEU A 13 -16.87 -31.49 33.17
N ILE A 14 -17.02 -32.01 31.95
CA ILE A 14 -16.13 -31.70 30.83
C ILE A 14 -16.53 -30.33 30.28
N LEU A 15 -15.78 -29.30 30.67
CA LEU A 15 -15.84 -27.97 30.07
C LEU A 15 -15.13 -28.01 28.70
N PHE A 16 -15.92 -28.06 27.62
CA PHE A 16 -15.40 -27.75 26.29
C PHE A 16 -15.06 -26.26 26.24
N PHE A 17 -13.77 -25.93 26.35
CA PHE A 17 -13.27 -24.67 25.86
C PHE A 17 -13.34 -24.71 24.33
N GLY A 18 -14.50 -24.32 23.78
CA GLY A 18 -14.59 -23.95 22.39
C GLY A 18 -13.62 -22.81 22.15
N GLY A 19 -12.48 -23.10 21.52
CA GLY A 19 -11.59 -22.05 21.04
C GLY A 19 -12.42 -21.12 20.15
N TYR A 20 -12.44 -19.84 20.50
CA TYR A 20 -12.93 -18.80 19.60
C TYR A 20 -11.96 -18.75 18.41
N SER A 21 -12.18 -19.62 17.43
CA SER A 21 -11.63 -19.40 16.09
C SER A 21 -12.43 -18.24 15.52
N HIS A 22 -11.89 -17.02 15.60
CA HIS A 22 -12.40 -15.91 14.81
C HIS A 22 -12.17 -16.28 13.34
N ALA A 23 -13.12 -17.01 12.75
CA ALA A 23 -13.16 -17.23 11.32
C ALA A 23 -13.26 -15.84 10.69
N GLN A 24 -12.17 -15.41 10.08
CA GLN A 24 -12.10 -14.12 9.44
C GLN A 24 -13.12 -14.10 8.30
N SER A 25 -13.93 -13.04 8.21
CA SER A 25 -14.98 -12.96 7.18
C SER A 25 -14.36 -12.79 5.80
N ARG A 26 -14.97 -13.38 4.78
CA ARG A 26 -14.59 -13.11 3.38
C ARG A 26 -14.76 -11.63 3.04
N LEU A 27 -13.97 -11.16 2.07
CA LEU A 27 -14.12 -9.80 1.58
C LEU A 27 -15.49 -9.62 0.93
N GLY A 28 -16.24 -8.63 1.42
CA GLY A 28 -17.53 -8.27 0.83
C GLY A 28 -17.39 -7.70 -0.59
N THR A 29 -18.47 -7.79 -1.37
CA THR A 29 -18.56 -7.12 -2.67
C THR A 29 -19.17 -5.73 -2.50
N TYR A 30 -18.68 -4.76 -3.27
CA TYR A 30 -19.14 -3.37 -3.24
C TYR A 30 -19.33 -2.84 -4.66
N ASN A 31 -20.19 -1.84 -4.81
CA ASN A 31 -20.44 -1.15 -6.08
C ASN A 31 -19.26 -0.22 -6.42
N ILE A 32 -18.15 -0.79 -6.89
CA ILE A 32 -16.94 -0.04 -7.27
C ILE A 32 -17.00 0.33 -8.74
N ASP A 33 -16.66 1.60 -9.02
CA ASP A 33 -16.43 2.06 -10.38
C ASP A 33 -15.13 1.46 -10.95
N PRO A 34 -15.20 0.56 -11.95
CA PRO A 34 -14.02 -0.18 -12.41
C PRO A 34 -12.96 0.69 -13.08
N VAL A 35 -13.30 1.91 -13.51
CA VAL A 35 -12.34 2.86 -14.10
C VAL A 35 -11.77 3.85 -13.07
N ALA A 36 -12.14 3.73 -11.79
CA ALA A 36 -11.72 4.62 -10.71
C ALA A 36 -10.90 3.90 -9.63
N VAL A 37 -10.06 2.95 -10.04
CA VAL A 37 -9.14 2.23 -9.15
C VAL A 37 -7.77 2.91 -9.15
N SER A 38 -7.23 3.19 -7.98
CA SER A 38 -5.87 3.73 -7.82
C SER A 38 -5.12 3.00 -6.71
N VAL A 39 -3.80 3.14 -6.69
CA VAL A 39 -2.96 2.51 -5.67
C VAL A 39 -1.99 3.52 -5.06
N SER A 40 -1.50 3.27 -3.87
CA SER A 40 -0.36 4.01 -3.31
C SER A 40 0.47 3.14 -2.41
N GLY A 41 1.64 3.63 -2.00
CA GLY A 41 2.37 3.03 -0.90
C GLY A 41 3.52 3.86 -0.40
N LEU A 42 4.14 3.37 0.66
CA LEU A 42 5.37 3.89 1.25
C LEU A 42 6.49 2.86 1.08
N SER A 43 7.71 3.30 0.74
CA SER A 43 8.92 2.45 0.79
C SER A 43 8.76 1.20 -0.10
N SER A 44 8.89 -0.02 0.43
CA SER A 44 8.60 -1.26 -0.30
C SER A 44 7.16 -1.33 -0.84
N GLY A 45 6.18 -0.76 -0.12
CA GLY A 45 4.81 -0.59 -0.59
C GLY A 45 4.72 0.36 -1.78
N ALA A 46 5.54 1.42 -1.83
CA ALA A 46 5.64 2.30 -3.00
C ALA A 46 6.31 1.58 -4.18
N ALA A 47 7.35 0.78 -3.91
CA ALA A 47 7.96 -0.08 -4.93
C ALA A 47 6.95 -1.09 -5.50
N PHE A 48 6.08 -1.66 -4.66
CA PHE A 48 5.00 -2.53 -5.11
C PHE A 48 3.89 -1.77 -5.83
N ALA A 49 3.50 -0.58 -5.38
CA ALA A 49 2.57 0.31 -6.07
C ALA A 49 3.04 0.63 -7.49
N THR A 50 4.34 0.92 -7.67
CA THR A 50 4.95 1.10 -8.99
C THR A 50 4.83 -0.17 -9.85
N GLN A 51 5.15 -1.34 -9.30
CA GLN A 51 5.02 -2.61 -10.02
C GLN A 51 3.58 -2.92 -10.42
N PHE A 52 2.65 -2.76 -9.47
CA PHE A 52 1.24 -3.02 -9.66
C PHE A 52 0.65 -2.11 -10.73
N GLN A 53 0.95 -0.80 -10.68
CA GLN A 53 0.46 0.15 -11.65
C GLN A 53 1.07 -0.08 -13.04
N VAL A 54 2.38 -0.38 -13.17
CA VAL A 54 2.99 -0.68 -14.48
C VAL A 54 2.42 -1.98 -15.08
N ALA A 55 2.18 -3.00 -14.25
CA ALA A 55 1.62 -4.27 -14.70
C ALA A 55 0.16 -4.15 -15.17
N HIS A 56 -0.63 -3.32 -14.49
CA HIS A 56 -2.08 -3.17 -14.66
C HIS A 56 -2.47 -1.74 -15.03
N SER A 57 -1.68 -1.09 -15.89
CA SER A 57 -1.86 0.34 -16.18
C SER A 57 -3.14 0.65 -16.95
N LYS A 58 -3.84 -0.35 -17.50
CA LYS A 58 -5.19 -0.15 -18.06
C LYS A 58 -6.26 -0.02 -16.99
N GLU A 59 -6.14 -0.76 -15.89
CA GLU A 59 -7.13 -0.73 -14.79
C GLU A 59 -6.83 0.35 -13.74
N ILE A 60 -5.56 0.73 -13.57
CA ILE A 60 -5.11 1.64 -12.52
C ILE A 60 -4.99 3.07 -13.02
N THR A 61 -5.97 3.91 -12.64
CA THR A 61 -6.12 5.31 -13.07
C THR A 61 -5.07 6.25 -12.49
N GLY A 62 -4.50 5.91 -11.33
CA GLY A 62 -3.50 6.74 -10.66
C GLY A 62 -2.70 6.00 -9.60
N VAL A 63 -1.56 6.58 -9.24
CA VAL A 63 -0.63 6.01 -8.27
C VAL A 63 0.02 7.07 -7.38
N GLY A 64 0.07 6.82 -6.08
CA GLY A 64 0.78 7.63 -5.08
C GLY A 64 2.04 6.93 -4.55
N LEU A 65 3.19 7.55 -4.66
CA LEU A 65 4.49 6.93 -4.41
C LEU A 65 5.27 7.75 -3.37
N LEU A 66 5.32 7.25 -2.13
CA LEU A 66 6.03 7.90 -1.04
C LEU A 66 7.33 7.15 -0.78
N ALA A 67 8.47 7.80 -0.98
CA ALA A 67 9.80 7.18 -0.81
C ALA A 67 9.94 5.86 -1.61
N GLY A 68 9.46 5.85 -2.86
CA GLY A 68 9.48 4.68 -3.75
C GLY A 68 10.73 4.59 -4.64
N VAL A 69 10.73 3.55 -5.49
CA VAL A 69 11.82 3.26 -6.43
C VAL A 69 11.27 2.99 -7.84
N PRO A 70 12.08 3.16 -8.91
CA PRO A 70 11.67 2.84 -10.27
C PRO A 70 11.24 1.37 -10.45
N TYR A 71 10.38 1.12 -11.42
CA TYR A 71 10.00 -0.24 -11.80
C TYR A 71 11.23 -1.10 -12.12
N TYR A 72 11.25 -2.32 -11.60
CA TYR A 72 12.35 -3.27 -11.77
C TYR A 72 13.73 -2.79 -11.26
N CYS A 73 13.80 -1.75 -10.42
CA CYS A 73 15.07 -1.21 -9.91
C CYS A 73 15.99 -2.31 -9.33
N ALA A 74 15.43 -3.19 -8.49
CA ALA A 74 16.20 -4.23 -7.80
C ALA A 74 16.63 -5.39 -8.71
N LYS A 75 16.07 -5.49 -9.93
CA LYS A 75 16.34 -6.58 -10.88
C LYS A 75 16.20 -8.00 -10.27
N GLY A 76 15.25 -8.16 -9.35
CA GLY A 76 15.03 -9.42 -8.62
C GLY A 76 16.13 -9.78 -7.61
N ASN A 77 17.00 -8.84 -7.23
CA ASN A 77 18.13 -9.07 -6.34
C ASN A 77 17.99 -8.25 -5.03
N MET A 78 18.06 -8.95 -3.89
CA MET A 78 17.91 -8.34 -2.57
C MET A 78 19.03 -7.34 -2.23
N MET A 79 20.28 -7.66 -2.58
CA MET A 79 21.41 -6.74 -2.32
C MET A 79 21.26 -5.45 -3.12
N THR A 80 20.86 -5.54 -4.40
CA THR A 80 20.54 -4.38 -5.23
C THR A 80 19.39 -3.56 -4.64
N ALA A 81 18.35 -4.23 -4.12
CA ALA A 81 17.23 -3.57 -3.45
C ALA A 81 17.71 -2.75 -2.24
N LEU A 82 18.54 -3.35 -1.37
CA LEU A 82 19.01 -2.74 -0.13
C LEU A 82 20.14 -1.72 -0.31
N THR A 83 20.73 -1.62 -1.51
CA THR A 83 21.87 -0.72 -1.79
C THR A 83 21.54 0.24 -2.93
N THR A 84 21.70 -0.18 -4.18
CA THR A 84 21.46 0.63 -5.39
C THR A 84 20.10 1.34 -5.35
N CYS A 85 19.04 0.62 -5.00
CA CYS A 85 17.68 1.14 -5.00
C CYS A 85 17.29 1.91 -3.73
N MET A 86 18.19 2.06 -2.76
CA MET A 86 17.91 2.78 -1.53
C MET A 86 18.83 3.98 -1.35
N THR A 87 20.12 3.82 -1.66
CA THR A 87 21.16 4.78 -1.28
C THR A 87 22.08 5.22 -2.42
N SER A 88 22.05 4.58 -3.60
CA SER A 88 23.01 4.84 -4.67
C SER A 88 22.34 5.17 -6.01
N PRO A 89 21.65 6.32 -6.12
CA PRO A 89 20.88 6.69 -7.30
C PRO A 89 21.71 6.79 -8.60
N GLN A 90 23.00 7.10 -8.50
CA GLN A 90 23.93 7.13 -9.63
C GLN A 90 24.11 5.75 -10.30
N SER A 91 23.83 4.67 -9.57
CA SER A 91 23.95 3.29 -10.07
C SER A 91 22.65 2.77 -10.69
N ILE A 92 21.57 3.57 -10.67
CA ILE A 92 20.30 3.22 -11.31
C ILE A 92 20.36 3.62 -12.79
N ASN A 93 20.46 2.62 -13.67
CA ASN A 93 20.43 2.81 -15.11
C ASN A 93 18.99 2.71 -15.65
N LEU A 94 18.37 3.83 -15.97
CA LEU A 94 17.00 3.87 -16.51
C LEU A 94 16.87 3.19 -17.87
N GLY A 95 17.92 3.17 -18.70
CA GLY A 95 17.91 2.48 -19.99
C GLY A 95 17.68 0.97 -19.84
N ASP A 96 18.31 0.35 -18.85
CA ASP A 96 18.08 -1.06 -18.52
C ASP A 96 16.64 -1.30 -18.06
N LEU A 97 16.11 -0.40 -17.22
CA LEU A 97 14.75 -0.52 -16.70
C LEU A 97 13.72 -0.37 -17.81
N HIS A 98 13.88 0.62 -18.69
CA HIS A 98 13.04 0.81 -19.87
C HIS A 98 13.10 -0.40 -20.82
N THR A 99 14.29 -0.94 -21.07
CA THR A 99 14.47 -2.16 -21.87
C THR A 99 13.72 -3.34 -21.27
N TYR A 100 13.80 -3.52 -19.95
CA TYR A 100 13.06 -4.57 -19.27
C TYR A 100 11.55 -4.35 -19.32
N THR A 101 11.06 -3.13 -19.11
CA THR A 101 9.64 -2.79 -19.25
C THR A 101 9.14 -3.15 -20.64
N GLN A 102 9.86 -2.80 -21.71
CA GLN A 102 9.48 -3.15 -23.08
C GLN A 102 9.49 -4.66 -23.35
N LYS A 103 10.42 -5.40 -22.74
CA LYS A 103 10.40 -6.87 -22.76
C LYS A 103 9.15 -7.43 -22.10
N CYS A 104 8.74 -6.88 -20.95
CA CYS A 104 7.51 -7.28 -20.27
C CYS A 104 6.26 -6.97 -21.12
N VAL A 105 6.22 -5.80 -21.77
CA VAL A 105 5.13 -5.43 -22.71
C VAL A 105 5.07 -6.42 -23.86
N SER A 106 6.22 -6.74 -24.46
CA SER A 106 6.31 -7.64 -25.62
C SER A 106 5.90 -9.07 -25.28
N SER A 107 6.18 -9.51 -24.04
CA SER A 107 5.73 -10.81 -23.51
C SER A 107 4.33 -10.79 -22.90
N ARG A 108 3.64 -9.64 -22.92
CA ARG A 108 2.30 -9.43 -22.35
C ARG A 108 2.20 -9.77 -20.86
N THR A 109 3.31 -9.60 -20.13
CA THR A 109 3.36 -9.75 -18.66
C THR A 109 3.07 -8.44 -17.93
N VAL A 110 3.12 -7.31 -18.64
CA VAL A 110 2.62 -6.01 -18.19
C VAL A 110 1.83 -5.36 -19.33
N ASP A 111 0.98 -4.41 -18.98
CA ASP A 111 0.22 -3.62 -19.95
C ASP A 111 1.09 -2.75 -20.86
N PRO A 112 0.58 -2.34 -22.04
CA PRO A 112 1.28 -1.41 -22.93
C PRO A 112 1.57 -0.08 -22.22
N VAL A 113 2.82 0.40 -22.30
CA VAL A 113 3.22 1.68 -21.69
C VAL A 113 2.40 2.89 -22.17
N SER A 114 1.76 2.80 -23.35
CA SER A 114 0.84 3.83 -23.84
C SER A 114 -0.37 4.04 -22.93
N SER A 115 -0.79 3.02 -22.17
CA SER A 115 -1.86 3.16 -21.18
C SER A 115 -1.45 4.01 -19.97
N MET A 116 -0.15 4.23 -19.75
CA MET A 116 0.36 5.12 -18.70
C MET A 116 0.31 6.60 -19.08
N ALA A 117 0.07 6.95 -20.36
CA ALA A 117 0.23 8.31 -20.88
C ALA A 117 -0.53 9.39 -20.10
N SER A 118 -1.67 9.03 -19.51
CA SER A 118 -2.53 9.93 -18.74
C SER A 118 -2.66 9.57 -17.26
N THR A 119 -1.94 8.54 -16.78
CA THR A 119 -1.99 8.12 -15.37
C THR A 119 -1.59 9.28 -14.46
N ARG A 120 -2.40 9.54 -13.43
CA ARG A 120 -2.07 10.53 -12.40
C ARG A 120 -1.05 9.93 -11.44
N VAL A 121 0.14 10.53 -11.37
CA VAL A 121 1.24 10.08 -10.50
C VAL A 121 1.53 11.16 -9.47
N PHE A 122 1.42 10.81 -8.18
CA PHE A 122 1.85 11.66 -7.08
C PHE A 122 3.13 11.08 -6.49
N ILE A 123 4.18 11.89 -6.36
CA ILE A 123 5.49 11.47 -5.86
C ILE A 123 5.89 12.31 -4.65
N PHE A 124 6.21 11.66 -3.54
CA PHE A 124 6.73 12.31 -2.35
C PHE A 124 8.09 11.73 -1.96
N SER A 125 9.03 12.61 -1.62
CA SER A 125 10.26 12.25 -0.92
C SER A 125 10.53 13.27 0.18
N GLY A 126 10.75 12.77 1.40
CA GLY A 126 11.27 13.61 2.47
C GLY A 126 12.68 14.09 2.11
N SER A 127 12.97 15.39 2.25
CA SER A 127 14.29 15.94 1.92
C SER A 127 15.39 15.47 2.87
N LYS A 128 15.01 14.86 4.00
CA LYS A 128 15.91 14.25 4.99
C LYS A 128 15.77 12.72 5.05
N ASP A 129 15.13 12.09 4.06
CA ASP A 129 15.06 10.64 3.98
C ASP A 129 16.46 10.05 3.75
N THR A 130 16.91 9.21 4.68
CA THR A 130 18.21 8.52 4.61
C THR A 130 18.08 7.03 4.32
N VAL A 131 16.86 6.52 4.13
CA VAL A 131 16.56 5.12 3.87
C VAL A 131 16.32 4.90 2.39
N VAL A 132 15.41 5.67 1.78
CA VAL A 132 15.27 5.77 0.32
C VAL A 132 15.58 7.21 -0.05
N VAL A 133 16.85 7.45 -0.38
CA VAL A 133 17.35 8.83 -0.52
C VAL A 133 16.64 9.56 -1.67
N PRO A 134 16.45 10.90 -1.60
CA PRO A 134 15.70 11.64 -2.61
C PRO A 134 16.19 11.46 -4.05
N GLY A 135 17.49 11.19 -4.25
CA GLY A 135 18.03 10.89 -5.58
C GLY A 135 17.43 9.62 -6.21
N VAL A 136 17.06 8.62 -5.41
CA VAL A 136 16.39 7.40 -5.91
C VAL A 136 14.97 7.72 -6.33
N VAL A 137 14.25 8.50 -5.51
CA VAL A 137 12.88 8.92 -5.83
C VAL A 137 12.86 9.79 -7.10
N LYS A 138 13.88 10.64 -7.31
CA LYS A 138 14.07 11.36 -8.58
C LYS A 138 14.27 10.42 -9.78
N LYS A 139 14.98 9.30 -9.63
CA LYS A 139 15.07 8.29 -10.70
C LYS A 139 13.72 7.65 -10.99
N MET A 140 12.87 7.47 -9.98
CA MET A 140 11.51 6.97 -10.18
C MET A 140 10.65 7.99 -10.92
N GLU A 141 10.78 9.28 -10.59
CA GLU A 141 10.15 10.37 -11.34
C GLU A 141 10.60 10.38 -12.81
N GLU A 142 11.91 10.32 -13.07
CA GLU A 142 12.47 10.23 -14.43
C GLU A 142 11.88 9.03 -15.19
N TYR A 143 11.78 7.86 -14.56
CA TYR A 143 11.15 6.68 -15.15
C TYR A 143 9.69 6.95 -15.56
N TYR A 144 8.88 7.54 -14.69
CA TYR A 144 7.48 7.86 -14.99
C TYR A 144 7.35 8.93 -16.08
N ARG A 145 8.21 9.94 -16.08
CA ARG A 145 8.23 10.99 -17.11
C ARG A 145 8.51 10.48 -18.52
N SER A 146 9.18 9.32 -18.66
CA SER A 146 9.36 8.67 -19.96
C SER A 146 8.07 8.13 -20.58
N TYR A 147 7.01 7.93 -19.77
CA TYR A 147 5.76 7.29 -20.22
C TYR A 147 4.52 8.15 -20.01
N VAL A 148 4.47 8.98 -18.98
CA VAL A 148 3.36 9.87 -18.68
C VAL A 148 3.55 11.19 -19.41
N THR A 149 2.77 11.41 -20.47
CA THR A 149 2.89 12.57 -21.36
C THR A 149 1.84 13.64 -21.13
N ALA A 150 0.74 13.30 -20.43
CA ALA A 150 -0.31 14.26 -20.12
C ALA A 150 0.21 15.40 -19.21
N PRO A 151 0.05 16.67 -19.62
CA PRO A 151 0.47 17.81 -18.81
C PRO A 151 -0.17 17.82 -17.42
N GLY A 152 0.63 18.04 -16.38
CA GLY A 152 0.15 18.08 -15.00
C GLY A 152 -0.29 16.72 -14.43
N ALA A 153 -0.05 15.61 -15.13
CA ALA A 153 -0.37 14.28 -14.60
C ALA A 153 0.61 13.83 -13.49
N ILE A 154 1.83 14.35 -13.47
CA ILE A 154 2.81 14.09 -12.40
C ILE A 154 2.89 15.30 -11.45
N ALA A 155 2.61 15.08 -10.17
CA ALA A 155 2.87 16.03 -9.09
C ALA A 155 3.98 15.50 -8.17
N THR A 156 4.88 16.38 -7.73
CA THR A 156 6.04 16.00 -6.91
C THR A 156 6.18 16.90 -5.68
N VAL A 157 6.66 16.31 -4.58
CA VAL A 157 6.94 17.00 -3.33
C VAL A 157 8.28 16.51 -2.77
N TYR A 158 9.26 17.42 -2.73
CA TYR A 158 10.64 17.15 -2.30
C TYR A 158 11.15 18.11 -1.22
N ASN A 159 10.37 19.10 -0.83
CA ASN A 159 10.81 20.21 0.03
C ASN A 159 10.45 20.03 1.51
N ILE A 160 9.73 18.97 1.87
CA ILE A 160 9.37 18.71 3.27
C ILE A 160 10.55 18.02 3.96
N PRO A 161 11.05 18.54 5.11
CA PRO A 161 12.19 17.98 5.83
C PRO A 161 11.85 16.71 6.63
N ALA A 162 11.12 15.80 5.99
CA ALA A 162 10.75 14.51 6.54
C ALA A 162 11.91 13.52 6.44
N GLN A 163 12.07 12.70 7.48
CA GLN A 163 12.79 11.43 7.43
C GLN A 163 11.91 10.38 6.72
N HIS A 164 12.40 9.16 6.56
CA HIS A 164 11.67 8.04 6.00
C HIS A 164 10.40 7.74 6.80
N GLY A 165 9.27 7.73 6.11
CA GLY A 165 7.96 7.47 6.72
C GLY A 165 6.82 8.14 5.96
N PHE A 166 5.60 7.83 6.38
CA PHE A 166 4.38 8.37 5.83
C PHE A 166 4.11 9.74 6.47
N PRO A 167 4.18 10.86 5.72
CA PRO A 167 3.92 12.17 6.27
C PRO A 167 2.41 12.37 6.48
N THR A 168 2.04 12.71 7.70
CA THR A 168 0.70 13.12 8.08
C THR A 168 0.71 14.57 8.59
N ASP A 169 -0.47 15.15 8.78
CA ASP A 169 -0.63 16.50 9.31
C ASP A 169 -0.72 16.56 10.84
N ARG A 170 -0.96 15.43 11.53
CA ARG A 170 -1.27 15.44 12.97
C ARG A 170 -0.95 14.18 13.76
N HIS A 171 -0.47 13.11 13.13
CA HIS A 171 -0.25 11.81 13.76
C HIS A 171 1.15 11.25 13.47
N GLY A 172 1.64 10.38 14.35
CA GLY A 172 2.98 9.83 14.29
C GLY A 172 4.03 10.69 14.98
N GLY A 173 5.27 10.23 14.94
CA GLY A 173 6.39 10.88 15.61
C GLY A 173 6.93 12.10 14.86
N ALA A 174 8.08 12.62 15.31
CA ALA A 174 8.63 13.86 14.76
C ALA A 174 8.99 13.70 13.27
N CYS A 175 8.65 14.69 12.45
CA CYS A 175 8.85 14.63 10.99
C CYS A 175 10.29 14.33 10.58
N CYS A 176 11.26 14.94 11.26
CA CYS A 176 12.68 14.86 10.92
C CYS A 176 13.41 13.68 11.58
N SER A 177 12.68 12.75 12.19
CA SER A 177 13.22 11.58 12.90
C SER A 177 12.74 10.28 12.29
N THR A 178 13.54 9.22 12.40
CA THR A 178 13.08 7.86 12.08
C THR A 178 12.18 7.37 13.21
N ASN A 179 10.88 7.25 12.92
CA ASN A 179 9.89 6.76 13.88
C ASN A 179 9.71 5.25 13.71
N SER A 180 9.41 4.54 14.80
CA SER A 180 9.32 3.06 14.80
C SER A 180 8.17 2.50 13.98
N ASP A 181 7.10 3.29 13.81
CA ASP A 181 5.94 2.97 12.98
C ASP A 181 6.06 3.52 11.56
N TYR A 182 7.12 4.27 11.27
CA TYR A 182 7.33 5.01 10.03
C TYR A 182 6.13 5.92 9.68
N ILE A 183 5.48 6.51 10.69
CA ILE A 183 4.46 7.54 10.51
C ILE A 183 4.98 8.84 11.11
N ASN A 184 4.97 9.89 10.30
CA ASN A 184 5.67 11.14 10.59
C ASN A 184 4.66 12.28 10.66
N ASN A 185 4.55 12.97 11.78
CA ASN A 185 3.79 14.21 11.88
C ASN A 185 4.60 15.34 11.24
N CYS A 186 4.30 15.64 9.98
CA CYS A 186 5.00 16.60 9.13
C CYS A 186 4.20 17.87 8.86
N ASN A 187 3.06 18.06 9.52
CA ASN A 187 2.09 19.10 9.18
C ASN A 187 1.72 19.06 7.67
N TYR A 188 1.72 17.85 7.09
CA TYR A 188 1.48 17.62 5.67
C TYR A 188 0.63 16.37 5.47
N ASN A 189 -0.58 16.56 4.95
CA ASN A 189 -1.54 15.48 4.77
C ASN A 189 -1.33 14.76 3.43
N ALA A 190 -0.29 13.93 3.31
CA ALA A 190 0.00 13.29 2.02
C ALA A 190 -1.14 12.39 1.52
N ALA A 191 -1.89 11.74 2.43
CA ALA A 191 -3.04 10.93 2.05
C ALA A 191 -4.10 11.76 1.30
N TYR A 192 -4.41 12.97 1.79
CA TYR A 192 -5.31 13.87 1.07
C TYR A 192 -4.68 14.39 -0.22
N GLU A 193 -3.44 14.90 -0.18
CA GLU A 193 -2.82 15.53 -1.35
C GLU A 193 -2.63 14.53 -2.51
N LEU A 194 -2.25 13.28 -2.21
CA LEU A 194 -2.13 12.23 -3.23
C LEU A 194 -3.49 11.85 -3.82
N LEU A 195 -4.51 11.66 -2.97
CA LEU A 195 -5.85 11.27 -3.45
C LEU A 195 -6.49 12.40 -4.25
N ASN A 196 -6.28 13.65 -3.83
CA ASN A 196 -6.81 14.81 -4.52
C ASN A 196 -6.08 15.07 -5.84
N HIS A 197 -4.78 14.77 -5.95
CA HIS A 197 -4.08 14.78 -7.24
C HIS A 197 -4.62 13.74 -8.21
N ILE A 198 -4.91 12.53 -7.72
CA ILE A 198 -5.42 11.42 -8.54
C ILE A 198 -6.86 11.71 -9.01
N TYR A 199 -7.73 12.10 -8.09
CA TYR A 199 -9.17 12.14 -8.35
C TYR A 199 -9.75 13.54 -8.57
N GLY A 200 -9.07 14.58 -8.11
CA GLY A 200 -9.54 15.96 -8.15
C GLY A 200 -10.76 16.24 -7.27
N GLY A 201 -10.91 17.51 -6.87
CA GLY A 201 -12.12 18.02 -6.24
C GLY A 201 -12.51 17.35 -4.91
N LEU A 202 -11.55 16.74 -4.21
CA LEU A 202 -11.83 16.14 -2.90
C LEU A 202 -11.93 17.23 -1.84
N GLN A 203 -12.83 17.04 -0.88
CA GLN A 203 -12.88 17.88 0.31
C GLN A 203 -11.77 17.46 1.27
N LYS A 204 -10.92 18.40 1.69
CA LYS A 204 -9.93 18.14 2.73
C LYS A 204 -10.64 17.85 4.06
N PRO A 205 -10.39 16.69 4.71
CA PRO A 205 -11.01 16.39 5.99
C PRO A 205 -10.62 17.44 7.03
N SER A 206 -11.58 17.90 7.83
CA SER A 206 -11.29 18.75 9.00
C SER A 206 -10.60 17.94 10.09
N THR A 207 -9.97 18.63 11.04
CA THR A 207 -9.38 18.01 12.23
C THR A 207 -10.41 17.35 13.15
N SER A 208 -11.67 17.79 13.08
CA SER A 208 -12.81 17.26 13.83
C SER A 208 -13.63 16.23 13.05
N HIS A 209 -13.19 15.83 11.85
CA HIS A 209 -13.95 14.89 11.03
C HIS A 209 -14.02 13.52 11.70
N VAL A 210 -15.25 13.01 11.88
CA VAL A 210 -15.50 11.67 12.39
C VAL A 210 -15.71 10.76 11.20
N THR A 211 -14.95 9.66 11.15
CA THR A 211 -15.09 8.65 10.11
C THR A 211 -16.41 7.90 10.28
N GLU A 212 -17.26 7.93 9.26
CA GLU A 212 -18.56 7.23 9.26
C GLU A 212 -18.47 5.79 8.71
N GLY A 213 -17.28 5.32 8.32
CA GLY A 213 -17.06 3.99 7.77
C GLY A 213 -16.70 2.92 8.80
N LYS A 214 -16.49 1.70 8.30
CA LYS A 214 -15.99 0.57 9.09
C LYS A 214 -14.64 0.12 8.56
N LEU A 215 -13.68 -0.10 9.46
CA LEU A 215 -12.47 -0.85 9.15
C LEU A 215 -12.76 -2.34 9.35
N ILE A 216 -12.81 -3.08 8.25
CA ILE A 216 -13.21 -4.48 8.20
C ILE A 216 -11.95 -5.33 8.01
N LEU A 217 -11.74 -6.29 8.91
CA LEU A 217 -10.74 -7.34 8.80
C LEU A 217 -11.30 -8.47 7.91
N PHE A 218 -10.61 -8.84 6.82
CA PHE A 218 -11.09 -9.85 5.87
C PHE A 218 -10.03 -10.90 5.52
N ASP A 219 -10.47 -12.14 5.30
CA ASP A 219 -9.60 -13.30 5.08
C ASP A 219 -8.93 -13.21 3.70
N GLN A 220 -7.61 -13.01 3.67
CA GLN A 220 -6.86 -12.97 2.41
C GLN A 220 -6.59 -14.36 1.84
N THR A 221 -6.71 -15.43 2.65
CA THR A 221 -6.41 -16.80 2.19
C THR A 221 -7.32 -17.23 1.04
N GLU A 222 -8.49 -16.61 0.88
CA GLU A 222 -9.41 -16.85 -0.23
C GLU A 222 -8.80 -16.55 -1.62
N TYR A 223 -7.75 -15.72 -1.67
CA TYR A 223 -7.05 -15.33 -2.90
C TYR A 223 -5.82 -16.19 -3.23
N PHE A 224 -5.42 -17.09 -2.33
CA PHE A 224 -4.21 -17.91 -2.47
C PHE A 224 -4.55 -19.38 -2.76
N LYS A 225 -4.75 -19.70 -4.04
CA LYS A 225 -5.20 -21.04 -4.47
C LYS A 225 -4.07 -22.03 -4.73
N LEU A 226 -2.86 -21.54 -5.01
CA LEU A 226 -1.74 -22.39 -5.46
C LEU A 226 -0.76 -22.76 -4.33
N ALA A 227 -0.62 -21.88 -3.34
CA ALA A 227 0.20 -22.10 -2.16
C ALA A 227 -0.33 -21.20 -1.02
N PRO A 228 0.00 -21.46 0.26
CA PRO A 228 -0.37 -20.59 1.37
C PRO A 228 0.11 -19.13 1.16
N ALA A 229 -0.63 -18.15 1.70
CA ALA A 229 -0.30 -16.72 1.61
C ALA A 229 1.15 -16.41 2.02
N ALA A 230 1.64 -17.08 3.06
CA ALA A 230 3.00 -16.92 3.58
C ALA A 230 4.09 -17.27 2.56
N THR A 231 3.84 -18.18 1.62
CA THR A 231 4.78 -18.52 0.53
C THR A 231 5.03 -17.31 -0.39
N TYR A 232 4.07 -16.40 -0.49
CA TYR A 232 4.17 -15.16 -1.26
C TYR A 232 4.51 -13.94 -0.39
N GLY A 233 4.83 -14.15 0.89
CA GLY A 233 5.13 -13.07 1.83
C GLY A 233 3.91 -12.26 2.26
N MET A 234 2.70 -12.81 2.13
CA MET A 234 1.45 -12.15 2.50
C MET A 234 0.85 -12.74 3.78
N ASP A 235 0.26 -11.88 4.61
CA ASP A 235 -0.53 -12.33 5.77
C ASP A 235 -1.81 -13.04 5.30
N THR A 236 -2.35 -13.88 6.17
CA THR A 236 -3.69 -14.48 6.08
C THR A 236 -4.81 -13.44 6.15
N ALA A 237 -4.51 -12.20 6.56
CA ALA A 237 -5.47 -11.16 6.85
C ALA A 237 -5.21 -9.85 6.11
N GLY A 238 -6.29 -9.21 5.67
CA GLY A 238 -6.28 -7.86 5.10
C GLY A 238 -7.28 -6.95 5.78
N TYR A 239 -7.14 -5.64 5.57
CA TYR A 239 -8.09 -4.64 6.06
C TYR A 239 -8.66 -3.82 4.91
N VAL A 240 -9.94 -3.48 5.00
CA VAL A 240 -10.60 -2.53 4.10
C VAL A 240 -11.41 -1.52 4.91
N TYR A 241 -11.20 -0.23 4.66
CA TYR A 241 -12.07 0.82 5.20
C TYR A 241 -13.19 1.10 4.20
N VAL A 242 -14.44 0.92 4.63
CA VAL A 242 -15.61 1.10 3.78
C VAL A 242 -16.51 2.21 4.35
N PRO A 243 -16.59 3.38 3.69
CA PRO A 243 -17.53 4.44 4.08
C PRO A 243 -18.99 3.96 4.12
N GLN A 244 -19.82 4.55 4.99
CA GLN A 244 -21.23 4.16 5.14
C GLN A 244 -22.01 4.22 3.82
N SER A 245 -21.74 5.23 2.97
CA SER A 245 -22.36 5.36 1.66
C SER A 245 -22.06 4.16 0.74
N CYS A 246 -20.82 3.67 0.73
CA CYS A 246 -20.42 2.49 -0.04
C CYS A 246 -21.02 1.21 0.53
N GLN A 247 -21.13 1.09 1.87
CA GLN A 247 -21.86 -0.01 2.51
C GLN A 247 -23.34 -0.03 2.10
N ASN A 248 -23.94 1.15 1.88
CA ASN A 248 -25.32 1.30 1.45
C ASN A 248 -25.52 1.19 -0.08
N GLY A 249 -24.50 0.74 -0.83
CA GLY A 249 -24.61 0.46 -2.26
C GLY A 249 -24.34 1.64 -3.21
N ALA A 250 -23.92 2.80 -2.68
CA ALA A 250 -23.48 3.90 -3.53
C ALA A 250 -22.30 3.46 -4.43
N ARG A 251 -22.25 4.00 -5.66
CA ARG A 251 -21.12 3.76 -6.55
C ARG A 251 -19.88 4.49 -6.00
N CYS A 252 -18.84 3.74 -5.64
CA CYS A 252 -17.65 4.25 -4.99
C CYS A 252 -16.38 4.03 -5.83
N ARG A 253 -15.33 4.78 -5.48
CA ARG A 253 -13.98 4.57 -6.03
C ARG A 253 -13.20 3.63 -5.11
N LEU A 254 -12.16 2.97 -5.63
CA LEU A 254 -11.29 2.10 -4.85
C LEU A 254 -9.86 2.65 -4.84
N HIS A 255 -9.29 2.80 -3.65
CA HIS A 255 -7.88 3.08 -3.46
C HIS A 255 -7.23 1.97 -2.64
N ILE A 256 -6.13 1.40 -3.12
CA ILE A 256 -5.37 0.36 -2.43
C ILE A 256 -4.09 0.98 -1.88
N ALA A 257 -3.90 0.98 -0.56
CA ALA A 257 -2.71 1.52 0.08
C ALA A 257 -1.81 0.39 0.60
N PHE A 258 -0.59 0.29 0.06
CA PHE A 258 0.41 -0.70 0.45
C PHE A 258 1.33 -0.13 1.53
N HIS A 259 1.39 -0.80 2.68
CA HIS A 259 2.31 -0.42 3.76
C HIS A 259 3.78 -0.68 3.37
N GLY A 260 4.71 -0.01 4.05
CA GLY A 260 6.15 -0.23 3.89
C GLY A 260 6.67 -1.40 4.71
N CYS A 261 7.99 -1.63 4.64
CA CYS A 261 8.65 -2.62 5.50
C CYS A 261 8.41 -2.28 6.97
N LEU A 262 8.24 -3.32 7.81
CA LEU A 262 8.06 -3.19 9.25
C LEU A 262 6.78 -2.44 9.67
N GLN A 263 5.80 -2.35 8.77
CA GLN A 263 4.48 -1.76 9.02
C GLN A 263 3.34 -2.78 8.83
N GLN A 264 3.68 -4.07 8.76
CA GLN A 264 2.72 -5.17 8.78
C GLN A 264 2.11 -5.37 10.19
N ARG A 265 1.07 -6.19 10.27
CA ARG A 265 0.43 -6.64 11.52
C ARG A 265 1.37 -7.47 12.40
#